data_AF-A0A8C4M4Z0-F1
#
_entry.id   AF-A0A8C4M4Z0-F1
#
_cell.length_a   1.000
_cell.length_b   1.000
_cell.length_c   1.000
_cell.angle_alpha   90.00
_cell.angle_beta   90.00
_cell.angle_gamma   90.00
#
_symmetry.space_group_name_H-M   'P 1'
#
loop_
_entity.id
_entity.type
_entity.pdbx_description
1 polymer ?
#
loop_
_entity_poly.entity_id
_entity_poly.type
_entity_poly.pdbx_seq_one_letter_code
_entity_poly.pdbx_strand_id
1 'polypeptide(L)'
;MLAHQREKIRALEPLKAKLVTVNEDCNERILAMRAEERYEISMLKKEKMNLLKLIDKKNEEKISLQTEVTKLRKKLAEEYLHYLTERDARKILIADLNELRYQREDMSLAQSPGIWGEDPVKLTLALKMTRQDLTRTQMELNTMKANFGDVVPRRDFEMQEKTNRDLQEQLDSLRDDYEEVRKEHEILLQLHMSTLKERDQFYSELQEIQRTSTPRPDWTKCEDVVSGGPDRWHMLAEGKNSDQLVDVLLEEIGEGLLREKDFFPGLGYGEAIPPFLRFDGIVENKKPTKKDVVNLLKDAWKERLAEEQKEKFPDFFFNFLERRFGPGDAMAWAYTIFENIKLFRSNEVMSQFYAVLMGKSSEIVYIKHKETVAQLLKEMTNVDSQNEGLLTMEQLSTVLKSIFPFKKEEKIQELMEAGGW
;
A
#
# COMPACT_ATOMS: atom_id res chain seq x y z
N MET A 1 62.46 8.33 -14.64
CA MET A 1 61.38 8.87 -13.78
C MET A 1 60.44 9.81 -14.55
N LEU A 2 60.93 10.85 -15.23
CA LEU A 2 60.11 11.78 -16.03
C LEU A 2 59.36 11.13 -17.22
N ALA A 3 59.95 10.17 -17.93
CA ALA A 3 59.31 9.49 -19.05
C ALA A 3 58.07 8.68 -18.62
N HIS A 4 58.18 7.96 -17.50
CA HIS A 4 57.09 7.18 -16.92
C HIS A 4 55.92 8.07 -16.46
N GLN A 5 56.22 9.26 -15.89
CA GLN A 5 55.18 10.23 -15.55
C GLN A 5 54.48 10.78 -16.79
N ARG A 6 55.20 11.02 -17.90
CA ARG A 6 54.60 11.47 -19.17
C ARG A 6 53.71 10.42 -19.82
N GLU A 7 54.09 9.14 -19.77
CA GLU A 7 53.24 8.03 -20.23
C GLU A 7 51.97 7.90 -19.38
N LYS A 8 52.10 8.03 -18.05
CA LYS A 8 50.94 8.00 -17.15
C LYS A 8 49.98 9.17 -17.41
N ILE A 9 50.50 10.37 -17.71
CA ILE A 9 49.69 11.52 -18.11
C ILE A 9 48.95 11.24 -19.43
N ARG A 10 49.63 10.72 -20.46
CA ARG A 10 48.99 10.36 -21.73
C ARG A 10 47.92 9.28 -21.57
N ALA A 11 48.12 8.32 -20.67
CA ALA A 11 47.12 7.29 -20.39
C ALA A 11 45.87 7.84 -19.67
N LEU A 12 46.02 8.91 -18.89
CA LEU A 12 44.93 9.54 -18.12
C LEU A 12 44.14 10.58 -18.92
N GLU A 13 44.72 11.21 -19.94
CA GLU A 13 44.04 12.16 -20.84
C GLU A 13 42.71 11.65 -21.43
N PRO A 14 42.63 10.44 -22.02
CA PRO A 14 41.36 9.93 -22.56
C PRO A 14 40.31 9.64 -21.48
N LEU A 15 40.74 9.26 -20.27
CA LEU A 15 39.82 9.07 -19.13
C LEU A 15 39.26 10.41 -18.65
N LYS A 16 40.11 11.45 -18.60
CA LYS A 16 39.65 12.81 -18.28
C LYS A 16 38.68 13.33 -19.32
N ALA A 17 38.94 13.09 -20.61
CA ALA A 17 38.02 13.46 -21.69
C ALA A 17 36.67 12.73 -21.55
N LYS A 18 36.66 11.42 -21.30
CA LYS A 18 35.43 10.65 -21.04
C LYS A 18 34.66 11.14 -19.82
N LEU A 19 35.35 11.54 -18.75
CA LEU A 19 34.69 12.09 -17.56
C LEU A 19 33.99 13.42 -17.87
N VAL A 20 34.63 14.28 -18.67
CA VAL A 20 34.04 15.55 -19.11
C VAL A 20 32.79 15.30 -19.95
N THR A 21 32.84 14.39 -20.94
CA THR A 21 31.67 14.09 -21.78
C THR A 21 30.53 13.49 -20.96
N VAL A 22 30.80 12.55 -20.05
CA VAL A 22 29.75 11.97 -19.18
C VAL A 22 29.15 13.04 -18.26
N ASN A 23 29.96 13.97 -17.76
CA ASN A 23 29.46 15.07 -16.94
C ASN A 23 28.59 16.04 -17.77
N GLU A 24 28.97 16.34 -19.01
CA GLU A 24 28.16 17.13 -19.95
C GLU A 24 26.82 16.44 -20.23
N ASP A 25 26.83 15.14 -20.57
CA ASP A 25 25.62 14.34 -20.80
C ASP A 25 24.69 14.31 -19.57
N CYS A 26 25.26 14.12 -18.37
CA CYS A 26 24.49 14.17 -17.12
C CYS A 26 23.87 15.55 -16.88
N ASN A 27 24.61 16.63 -17.14
CA ASN A 27 24.10 17.99 -17.00
C ASN A 27 22.99 18.28 -18.01
N GLU A 28 23.12 17.85 -19.26
CA GLU A 28 22.06 17.97 -20.27
C GLU A 28 20.79 17.23 -19.84
N ARG A 29 20.93 16.01 -19.32
CA ARG A 29 19.79 15.22 -18.82
C ARG A 29 19.09 15.90 -17.64
N ILE A 30 19.84 16.49 -16.72
CA ILE A 30 19.29 17.27 -15.60
C ILE A 30 18.53 18.51 -16.12
N LEU A 31 19.09 19.21 -17.12
CA LEU A 31 18.43 20.37 -17.71
C LEU A 31 17.14 20.02 -18.45
N ALA A 32 17.13 18.88 -19.16
CA ALA A 32 15.94 18.36 -19.84
C ALA A 32 14.82 18.02 -18.84
N MET A 33 15.13 17.25 -17.79
CA MET A 33 14.15 16.92 -16.74
C MET A 33 13.58 18.19 -16.10
N ARG A 34 14.43 19.16 -15.75
CA ARG A 34 13.97 20.45 -15.20
C ARG A 34 13.10 21.25 -16.17
N ALA A 35 13.29 21.10 -17.48
CA ALA A 35 12.47 21.77 -18.48
C ALA A 35 11.08 21.13 -18.58
N GLU A 36 11.02 19.80 -18.54
CA GLU A 36 9.78 19.02 -18.49
C GLU A 36 8.97 19.32 -17.22
N GLU A 37 9.60 19.28 -16.04
CA GLU A 37 8.96 19.65 -14.77
C GLU A 37 8.36 21.07 -14.81
N ARG A 38 9.09 22.04 -15.39
CA ARG A 38 8.58 23.42 -15.54
C ARG A 38 7.37 23.49 -16.46
N TYR A 39 7.35 22.68 -17.52
CA TYR A 39 6.23 22.61 -18.45
C TYR A 39 5.00 21.99 -17.77
N GLU A 40 5.18 20.88 -17.06
CA GLU A 40 4.11 20.22 -16.30
C GLU A 40 3.51 21.14 -15.23
N ILE A 41 4.36 21.82 -14.45
CA ILE A 41 3.90 22.79 -13.44
C ILE A 41 3.09 23.91 -14.10
N SER A 42 3.49 24.38 -15.28
CA SER A 42 2.77 25.41 -16.03
C SER A 42 1.39 24.91 -16.49
N MET A 43 1.31 23.68 -17.00
CA MET A 43 0.06 23.05 -17.41
C MET A 43 -0.89 22.84 -16.23
N LEU A 44 -0.40 22.30 -15.12
CA LEU A 44 -1.17 22.11 -13.89
C LEU A 44 -1.68 23.44 -13.31
N LYS A 45 -0.88 24.51 -13.38
CA LYS A 45 -1.33 25.85 -12.97
C LYS A 45 -2.48 26.38 -13.84
N LYS A 46 -2.43 26.15 -15.16
CA LYS A 46 -3.51 26.54 -16.08
C LYS A 46 -4.78 25.74 -15.81
N GLU A 47 -4.66 24.43 -15.61
CA GLU A 47 -5.78 23.56 -15.30
C GLU A 47 -6.44 23.95 -13.96
N LYS A 48 -5.64 24.17 -12.91
CA LYS A 48 -6.13 24.68 -11.62
C LYS A 48 -6.92 25.98 -11.79
N MET A 49 -6.43 26.92 -12.59
CA MET A 49 -7.13 28.18 -12.85
C MET A 49 -8.46 27.97 -13.57
N ASN A 50 -8.52 27.04 -14.52
CA ASN A 50 -9.75 26.69 -15.24
C ASN A 50 -10.78 26.04 -14.31
N LEU A 51 -10.35 25.12 -13.45
CA LEU A 51 -11.20 24.46 -12.46
C LEU A 51 -11.79 25.47 -11.46
N LEU A 52 -10.98 26.43 -10.99
CA LEU A 52 -11.48 27.50 -10.10
C LEU A 52 -12.57 28.34 -10.77
N LYS A 53 -12.39 28.74 -12.03
CA LYS A 53 -13.42 29.47 -12.79
C LYS A 53 -14.71 28.66 -12.97
N LEU A 54 -14.59 27.34 -13.16
CA LEU A 54 -15.74 26.46 -13.26
C LEU A 54 -16.49 26.37 -11.92
N ILE A 55 -15.77 26.27 -10.81
CA ILE A 55 -16.35 26.27 -9.46
C ILE A 55 -17.11 27.57 -9.20
N ASP A 56 -16.52 28.72 -9.54
CA ASP A 56 -17.18 30.02 -9.36
C ASP A 56 -18.47 30.11 -10.17
N LYS A 57 -18.44 29.70 -11.45
CA LYS A 57 -19.64 29.64 -12.29
C LYS A 57 -20.71 28.72 -11.70
N LYS A 58 -20.34 27.54 -11.21
CA LYS A 58 -21.28 26.60 -10.58
C LYS A 58 -21.87 27.14 -9.27
N ASN A 59 -21.09 27.90 -8.51
CA ASN A 59 -21.60 28.57 -7.31
C ASN A 59 -22.61 29.67 -7.65
N GLU A 60 -22.36 30.45 -8.70
CA GLU A 60 -23.32 31.46 -9.19
C GLU A 60 -24.62 30.82 -9.67
N GLU A 61 -24.55 29.73 -10.46
CA GLU A 61 -25.71 28.94 -10.89
C GLU A 61 -26.50 28.37 -9.69
N LYS A 62 -25.81 27.88 -8.67
CA LYS A 62 -26.45 27.38 -7.44
C LYS A 62 -27.21 28.48 -6.71
N ILE A 63 -26.62 29.66 -6.56
CA ILE A 63 -27.25 30.80 -5.88
C ILE A 63 -28.48 31.25 -6.67
N SER A 64 -28.38 31.37 -8.00
CA SER A 64 -29.52 31.78 -8.84
C SER A 64 -30.69 30.80 -8.72
N LEU A 65 -30.43 29.49 -8.87
CA LEU A 65 -31.45 28.45 -8.71
C LEU A 65 -32.08 28.46 -7.31
N GLN A 66 -31.27 28.66 -6.27
CA GLN A 66 -31.79 28.75 -4.90
C GLN A 66 -32.75 29.95 -4.75
N THR A 67 -32.45 31.09 -5.38
CA THR A 67 -33.39 32.24 -5.37
C THR A 67 -34.68 31.93 -6.13
N GLU A 68 -34.63 31.22 -7.26
CA GLU A 68 -35.84 30.80 -7.98
C GLU A 68 -36.69 29.83 -7.16
N VAL A 69 -36.08 28.83 -6.51
CA VAL A 69 -36.79 27.90 -5.62
C VAL A 69 -37.48 28.65 -4.49
N THR A 70 -36.84 29.65 -3.88
CA THR A 70 -37.48 30.45 -2.82
C THR A 70 -38.67 31.26 -3.34
N LYS A 71 -38.57 31.84 -4.55
CA LYS A 71 -39.68 32.56 -5.20
C LYS A 71 -40.84 31.63 -5.52
N LEU A 72 -40.57 30.44 -6.06
CA LEU A 72 -41.60 29.45 -6.38
C LEU A 72 -42.30 28.94 -5.12
N ARG A 73 -41.57 28.67 -4.04
CA ARG A 73 -42.16 28.31 -2.75
C ARG A 73 -43.09 29.39 -2.21
N LYS A 74 -42.68 30.67 -2.33
CA LYS A 74 -43.52 31.80 -1.93
C LYS A 74 -44.80 31.89 -2.75
N LYS A 75 -44.70 31.83 -4.09
CA LYS A 75 -45.86 31.85 -4.99
C LYS A 75 -46.81 30.68 -4.72
N LEU A 76 -46.29 29.48 -4.50
CA LEU A 76 -47.10 28.31 -4.18
C LEU A 76 -47.89 28.51 -2.87
N ALA A 77 -47.27 29.11 -1.85
CA ALA A 77 -47.95 29.41 -0.60
C ALA A 77 -49.04 30.48 -0.78
N GLU A 78 -48.80 31.50 -1.60
CA GLU A 78 -49.78 32.53 -1.96
C GLU A 78 -50.99 31.92 -2.70
N GLU A 79 -50.74 31.09 -3.71
CA GLU A 79 -51.80 30.37 -4.46
C GLU A 79 -52.60 29.42 -3.55
N TYR A 80 -51.93 28.71 -2.64
CA TYR A 80 -52.61 27.84 -1.69
C TYR A 80 -53.55 28.63 -0.75
N LEU A 81 -53.13 29.81 -0.31
CA LEU A 81 -53.96 30.70 0.48
C LEU A 81 -55.15 31.22 -0.33
N HIS A 82 -54.93 31.64 -1.59
CA HIS A 82 -56.00 32.05 -2.49
C HIS A 82 -57.05 30.95 -2.67
N TYR A 83 -56.61 29.72 -2.93
CA TYR A 83 -57.51 28.56 -3.03
C TYR A 83 -58.35 28.36 -1.76
N LEU A 84 -57.75 28.47 -0.57
CA LEU A 84 -58.49 28.34 0.69
C LEU A 84 -59.56 29.44 0.84
N THR A 85 -59.19 30.69 0.55
CA THR A 85 -60.15 31.81 0.62
C THR A 85 -61.30 31.65 -0.36
N GLU A 86 -61.01 31.20 -1.58
CA GLU A 86 -62.04 30.98 -2.60
C GLU A 86 -62.95 29.80 -2.24
N ARG A 87 -62.37 28.72 -1.71
CA ARG A 87 -63.13 27.56 -1.20
C ARG A 87 -64.10 27.99 -0.10
N ASP A 88 -63.65 28.82 0.84
CA ASP A 88 -64.48 29.27 1.95
C ASP A 88 -65.57 30.24 1.46
N ALA A 89 -65.28 31.13 0.50
CA ALA A 89 -66.27 31.98 -0.16
C ALA A 89 -67.34 31.16 -0.90
N ARG A 90 -66.94 30.09 -1.62
CA ARG A 90 -67.88 29.17 -2.30
C ARG A 90 -68.80 28.46 -1.31
N LYS A 91 -68.30 28.06 -0.13
CA LYS A 91 -69.15 27.46 0.92
C LYS A 91 -70.23 28.42 1.40
N ILE A 92 -69.90 29.70 1.58
CA ILE A 92 -70.85 30.74 1.97
C ILE A 92 -71.91 30.92 0.87
N LEU A 93 -71.49 31.08 -0.38
CA LEU A 93 -72.39 31.22 -1.54
C LEU A 93 -73.37 30.06 -1.70
N ILE A 94 -72.92 28.82 -1.45
CA ILE A 94 -73.78 27.63 -1.49
C ILE A 94 -74.82 27.68 -0.36
N ALA A 95 -74.43 28.13 0.84
CA ALA A 95 -75.37 28.29 1.95
C ALA A 95 -76.45 29.32 1.61
N ASP A 96 -76.06 30.48 1.09
CA ASP A 96 -76.98 31.55 0.66
C ASP A 96 -77.94 31.06 -0.45
N LEU A 97 -77.42 30.33 -1.44
CA LEU A 97 -78.22 29.74 -2.52
C LEU A 97 -79.27 28.77 -2.00
N ASN A 98 -78.91 27.92 -1.04
CA ASN A 98 -79.84 26.99 -0.43
C ASN A 98 -80.94 27.73 0.35
N GLU A 99 -80.58 28.78 1.10
CA GLU A 99 -81.54 29.63 1.82
C GLU A 99 -82.54 30.29 0.87
N LEU A 100 -82.06 30.88 -0.23
CA LEU A 100 -82.92 31.44 -1.29
C LEU A 100 -83.82 30.39 -1.94
N ARG A 101 -83.34 29.14 -2.08
CA ARG A 101 -84.12 28.04 -2.64
C ARG A 101 -85.26 27.65 -1.70
N TYR A 102 -85.01 27.57 -0.40
CA TYR A 102 -86.06 27.37 0.61
C TYR A 102 -87.11 28.49 0.57
N GLN A 103 -86.67 29.76 0.51
CA GLN A 103 -87.59 30.91 0.39
C GLN A 103 -88.44 30.87 -0.90
N ARG A 104 -87.87 30.43 -2.02
CA ARG A 104 -88.59 30.28 -3.29
C ARG A 104 -89.58 29.12 -3.25
N GLU A 105 -89.20 27.99 -2.67
CA GLU A 105 -90.10 26.83 -2.53
C GLU A 105 -91.33 27.19 -1.68
N ASP A 106 -91.12 27.92 -0.58
CA ASP A 106 -92.20 28.49 0.24
C ASP A 106 -93.12 29.44 -0.55
N MET A 107 -92.55 30.28 -1.44
CA MET A 107 -93.32 31.16 -2.32
C MET A 107 -94.05 30.43 -3.45
N SER A 108 -93.51 29.31 -3.94
CA SER A 108 -94.10 28.55 -5.07
C SER A 108 -95.32 27.72 -4.66
N LEU A 109 -95.39 27.32 -3.38
CA LEU A 109 -96.58 26.71 -2.78
C LEU A 109 -97.78 27.69 -2.70
N ALA A 110 -97.55 28.99 -2.96
CA ALA A 110 -98.58 30.03 -2.92
C ALA A 110 -99.22 30.38 -4.28
N GLN A 111 -98.85 29.73 -5.39
CA GLN A 111 -99.45 30.01 -6.71
C GLN A 111 -99.96 28.76 -7.44
N SER A 112 -101.20 28.83 -7.93
CA SER A 112 -101.90 27.80 -8.70
C SER A 112 -101.48 27.80 -10.19
N PRO A 113 -101.28 26.64 -10.83
CA PRO A 113 -100.87 26.57 -12.25
C PRO A 113 -102.08 26.62 -13.19
N GLY A 114 -102.10 27.62 -14.07
CA GLY A 114 -103.07 27.75 -15.16
C GLY A 114 -102.67 26.96 -16.41
N ILE A 115 -103.57 26.09 -16.85
CA ILE A 115 -103.51 25.27 -18.07
C ILE A 115 -103.56 26.19 -19.30
N TRP A 116 -102.67 25.94 -20.26
CA TRP A 116 -102.45 26.84 -21.38
C TRP A 116 -102.55 26.04 -22.68
N GLY A 117 -103.77 25.95 -23.24
CA GLY A 117 -103.99 25.50 -24.61
C GLY A 117 -103.12 26.30 -25.60
N GLU A 118 -102.61 25.62 -26.62
CA GLU A 118 -101.68 26.20 -27.59
C GLU A 118 -102.39 27.24 -28.47
N ASP A 119 -102.23 28.50 -28.07
CA ASP A 119 -102.59 29.71 -28.80
C ASP A 119 -101.69 29.85 -30.04
N PRO A 120 -102.21 30.18 -31.24
CA PRO A 120 -101.40 30.51 -32.42
C PRO A 120 -100.32 31.56 -32.15
N VAL A 121 -100.55 32.47 -31.19
CA VAL A 121 -99.56 33.42 -30.70
C VAL A 121 -98.41 32.72 -29.98
N LYS A 122 -98.65 31.64 -29.23
CA LYS A 122 -97.60 30.80 -28.63
C LYS A 122 -96.79 30.06 -29.67
N LEU A 123 -97.40 29.51 -30.72
CA LEU A 123 -96.64 28.86 -31.79
C LEU A 123 -95.76 29.88 -32.52
N THR A 124 -96.24 31.11 -32.69
CA THR A 124 -95.45 32.21 -33.26
C THR A 124 -94.32 32.65 -32.32
N LEU A 125 -94.58 32.71 -31.01
CA LEU A 125 -93.58 32.97 -29.97
C LEU A 125 -92.55 31.84 -29.87
N ALA A 126 -92.99 30.59 -29.93
CA ALA A 126 -92.14 29.41 -29.93
C ALA A 126 -91.26 29.41 -31.19
N LEU A 127 -91.80 29.71 -32.36
CA LEU A 127 -91.02 29.83 -33.60
C LEU A 127 -90.02 30.99 -33.54
N LYS A 128 -90.39 32.10 -32.90
CA LYS A 128 -89.45 33.21 -32.63
C LYS A 128 -88.35 32.79 -31.64
N MET A 129 -88.70 32.04 -30.59
CA MET A 129 -87.77 31.48 -29.63
C MET A 129 -86.84 30.45 -30.27
N THR A 130 -87.34 29.52 -31.09
CA THR A 130 -86.49 28.54 -31.78
C THR A 130 -85.55 29.22 -32.78
N ARG A 131 -85.98 30.30 -33.44
CA ARG A 131 -85.07 31.11 -34.28
C ARG A 131 -84.00 31.83 -33.46
N GLN A 132 -84.34 32.34 -32.28
CA GLN A 132 -83.38 32.96 -31.36
C GLN A 132 -82.42 31.94 -30.73
N ASP A 133 -82.89 30.75 -30.41
CA ASP A 133 -82.08 29.66 -29.88
C ASP A 133 -81.18 29.08 -30.98
N LEU A 134 -81.67 28.99 -32.22
CA LEU A 134 -80.84 28.65 -33.37
C LEU A 134 -79.73 29.68 -33.56
N THR A 135 -80.02 30.99 -33.50
CA THR A 135 -78.95 31.99 -33.63
C THR A 135 -78.00 31.97 -32.44
N ARG A 136 -78.50 31.73 -31.22
CA ARG A 136 -77.65 31.58 -30.02
C ARG A 136 -76.72 30.36 -30.15
N THR A 137 -77.25 29.20 -30.51
CA THR A 137 -76.45 27.98 -30.71
C THR A 137 -75.48 28.13 -31.88
N GLN A 138 -75.86 28.83 -32.95
CA GLN A 138 -74.95 29.13 -34.06
C GLN A 138 -73.80 30.06 -33.60
N MET A 139 -74.10 31.04 -32.74
CA MET A 139 -73.08 31.90 -32.13
C MET A 139 -72.18 31.10 -31.19
N GLU A 140 -72.73 30.29 -30.29
CA GLU A 140 -71.96 29.41 -29.40
C GLU A 140 -71.08 28.42 -30.18
N LEU A 141 -71.58 27.86 -31.29
CA LEU A 141 -70.82 27.00 -32.19
C LEU A 141 -69.69 27.76 -32.87
N ASN A 142 -69.93 29.00 -33.31
CA ASN A 142 -68.90 29.84 -33.92
C ASN A 142 -67.87 30.29 -32.89
N THR A 143 -68.29 30.59 -31.66
CA THR A 143 -67.40 30.91 -30.53
C THR A 143 -66.58 29.69 -30.14
N MET A 144 -67.17 28.49 -30.05
CA MET A 144 -66.43 27.24 -29.88
C MET A 144 -65.44 27.02 -31.02
N LYS A 145 -65.86 27.16 -32.29
CA LYS A 145 -64.95 27.01 -33.44
C LYS A 145 -63.81 28.03 -33.44
N ALA A 146 -64.04 29.25 -32.96
CA ALA A 146 -62.99 30.26 -32.80
C ALA A 146 -62.07 29.94 -31.61
N ASN A 147 -62.63 29.54 -30.47
CA ASN A 147 -61.89 29.21 -29.25
C ASN A 147 -61.07 27.90 -29.39
N PHE A 148 -61.57 26.95 -30.18
CA PHE A 148 -60.95 25.66 -30.45
C PHE A 148 -60.31 25.55 -31.85
N GLY A 149 -60.28 26.65 -32.62
CA GLY A 149 -59.60 26.70 -33.91
C GLY A 149 -58.08 26.62 -33.78
N ASP A 150 -57.56 26.97 -32.61
CA ASP A 150 -56.13 26.99 -32.24
C ASP A 150 -55.75 25.83 -31.30
N VAL A 151 -56.52 24.73 -31.34
CA VAL A 151 -56.16 23.51 -30.58
C VAL A 151 -54.93 22.89 -31.21
N VAL A 152 -53.93 22.59 -30.37
CA VAL A 152 -52.66 21.95 -30.73
C VAL A 152 -52.95 20.77 -31.67
N PRO A 153 -52.47 20.80 -32.93
CA PRO A 153 -52.66 19.70 -33.86
C PRO A 153 -52.24 18.40 -33.20
N ARG A 154 -53.04 17.34 -33.35
CA ARG A 154 -52.81 16.05 -32.68
C ARG A 154 -51.37 15.54 -32.80
N ARG A 155 -50.72 15.79 -33.95
CA ARG A 155 -49.30 15.52 -34.19
C ARG A 155 -48.37 16.25 -33.22
N ASP A 156 -48.62 17.53 -32.97
CA ASP A 156 -47.79 18.36 -32.09
C ASP A 156 -48.02 17.99 -30.63
N PHE A 157 -49.25 17.58 -30.26
CA PHE A 157 -49.53 16.97 -28.95
C PHE A 157 -48.79 15.64 -28.77
N GLU A 158 -48.88 14.73 -29.73
CA GLU A 158 -48.18 13.43 -29.70
C GLU A 158 -46.65 13.63 -29.67
N MET A 159 -46.12 14.66 -30.35
CA MET A 159 -44.71 15.04 -30.29
C MET A 159 -44.31 15.58 -28.91
N GLN A 160 -45.12 16.46 -28.32
CA GLN A 160 -44.89 16.98 -26.97
C GLN A 160 -45.02 15.89 -25.90
N GLU A 161 -45.95 14.95 -26.06
CA GLU A 161 -46.11 13.82 -25.16
C GLU A 161 -44.91 12.86 -25.25
N LYS A 162 -44.39 12.62 -26.46
CA LYS A 162 -43.16 11.83 -26.64
C LYS A 162 -41.95 12.51 -25.99
N THR A 163 -41.76 13.80 -26.24
CA THR A 163 -40.63 14.54 -25.64
C THR A 163 -40.73 14.60 -24.11
N ASN A 164 -41.91 14.75 -23.53
CA ASN A 164 -42.10 14.65 -22.08
C ASN A 164 -41.75 13.26 -21.54
N ARG A 165 -42.12 12.18 -22.26
CA ARG A 165 -41.73 10.82 -21.89
C ARG A 165 -40.21 10.64 -21.94
N ASP A 166 -39.57 11.07 -23.02
CA ASP A 166 -38.11 10.99 -23.18
C ASP A 166 -37.39 11.80 -22.07
N LEU A 167 -37.88 12.99 -21.72
CA LEU A 167 -37.35 13.81 -20.63
C LEU A 167 -37.56 13.17 -19.25
N GLN A 168 -38.70 12.52 -19.04
CA GLN A 168 -38.99 11.83 -17.79
C GLN A 168 -38.04 10.64 -17.59
N GLU A 169 -37.80 9.85 -18.64
CA GLU A 169 -36.82 8.76 -18.60
C GLU A 169 -35.40 9.27 -18.30
N GLN A 170 -35.00 10.40 -18.90
CA GLN A 170 -33.70 11.03 -18.60
C GLN A 170 -33.62 11.55 -17.16
N LEU A 171 -34.70 12.09 -16.60
CA LEU A 171 -34.73 12.54 -15.22
C LEU A 171 -34.64 11.36 -14.24
N ASP A 172 -35.31 10.26 -14.56
CA ASP A 172 -35.26 9.03 -13.76
C ASP A 172 -33.85 8.42 -13.81
N SER A 173 -33.20 8.35 -14.97
CA SER A 173 -31.81 7.86 -15.07
C SER A 173 -30.84 8.75 -14.31
N LEU A 174 -30.96 10.08 -14.44
CA LEU A 174 -30.08 11.03 -13.74
C LEU A 174 -30.26 10.97 -12.22
N ARG A 175 -31.48 10.67 -11.76
CA ARG A 175 -31.76 10.48 -10.33
C ARG A 175 -31.06 9.22 -9.81
N ASP A 176 -31.11 8.14 -10.57
CA ASP A 176 -30.49 6.87 -10.19
C ASP A 176 -28.95 7.03 -10.16
N ASP A 177 -28.35 7.68 -11.16
CA ASP A 177 -26.91 8.02 -11.19
C ASP A 177 -26.51 8.88 -9.98
N TYR A 178 -27.33 9.88 -9.63
CA TYR A 178 -27.08 10.73 -8.47
C TYR A 178 -27.11 9.94 -7.15
N GLU A 179 -28.04 8.99 -7.03
CA GLU A 179 -28.13 8.15 -5.85
C GLU A 179 -26.93 7.20 -5.73
N GLU A 180 -26.43 6.68 -6.85
CA GLU A 180 -25.21 5.87 -6.90
C GLU A 180 -23.99 6.68 -6.46
N VAL A 181 -23.76 7.85 -7.08
CA VAL A 181 -22.64 8.75 -6.70
C VAL A 181 -22.72 9.15 -5.23
N ARG A 182 -23.93 9.37 -4.69
CA ARG A 182 -24.11 9.67 -3.27
C ARG A 182 -23.66 8.50 -2.38
N LYS A 183 -23.99 7.26 -2.74
CA LYS A 183 -23.58 6.05 -2.00
C LYS A 183 -22.06 5.88 -2.07
N GLU A 184 -21.45 6.06 -3.24
CA GLU A 184 -20.00 6.01 -3.40
C GLU A 184 -19.29 7.08 -2.56
N HIS A 185 -19.83 8.30 -2.54
CA HIS A 185 -19.27 9.38 -1.72
C HIS A 185 -19.33 9.04 -0.22
N GLU A 186 -20.42 8.44 0.25
CA GLU A 186 -20.56 8.03 1.64
C GLU A 186 -19.58 6.92 2.02
N ILE A 187 -19.38 5.93 1.14
CA ILE A 187 -18.37 4.88 1.32
C ILE A 187 -16.95 5.49 1.35
N LEU A 188 -16.65 6.39 0.42
CA LEU A 188 -15.34 7.05 0.35
C LEU A 188 -15.07 7.90 1.59
N LEU A 189 -16.10 8.57 2.13
CA LEU A 189 -15.99 9.33 3.36
C LEU A 189 -15.68 8.43 4.55
N GLN A 190 -16.36 7.27 4.66
CA GLN A 190 -16.09 6.28 5.70
C GLN A 190 -14.65 5.75 5.63
N LEU A 191 -14.18 5.41 4.41
CA LEU A 191 -12.81 4.97 4.16
C LEU A 191 -11.79 6.05 4.54
N HIS A 192 -12.05 7.31 4.17
CA HIS A 192 -11.18 8.42 4.56
C HIS A 192 -11.09 8.56 6.08
N MET A 193 -12.20 8.43 6.79
CA MET A 193 -12.21 8.49 8.25
C MET A 193 -11.45 7.33 8.90
N SER A 194 -11.52 6.11 8.35
CA SER A 194 -10.72 4.98 8.88
C SER A 194 -9.24 5.18 8.63
N THR A 195 -8.84 5.61 7.42
CA THR A 195 -7.43 5.89 7.10
C THR A 195 -6.85 7.01 7.98
N LEU A 196 -7.63 8.05 8.30
CA LEU A 196 -7.19 9.09 9.24
C LEU A 196 -6.92 8.53 10.64
N LYS A 197 -7.78 7.62 11.13
CA LYS A 197 -7.58 6.96 12.43
C LYS A 197 -6.33 6.09 12.44
N GLU A 198 -6.12 5.29 11.39
CA GLU A 198 -4.92 4.44 11.24
C GLU A 198 -3.65 5.30 11.22
N ARG A 199 -3.65 6.40 10.46
CA ARG A 199 -2.53 7.35 10.44
C ARG A 199 -2.23 7.89 11.84
N ASP A 200 -3.25 8.28 12.60
CA ASP A 200 -3.07 8.85 13.94
C ASP A 200 -2.56 7.81 14.95
N GLN A 201 -2.99 6.55 14.79
CA GLN A 201 -2.46 5.40 15.54
C GLN A 201 -0.98 5.20 15.22
N PHE A 202 -0.62 5.08 13.95
CA PHE A 202 0.78 4.92 13.53
C PHE A 202 1.67 6.08 13.99
N TYR A 203 1.16 7.31 13.96
CA TYR A 203 1.91 8.47 14.46
C TYR A 203 2.18 8.36 15.97
N SER A 204 1.19 7.90 16.74
CA SER A 204 1.31 7.70 18.18
C SER A 204 2.31 6.59 18.50
N GLU A 205 2.24 5.46 17.80
CA GLU A 205 3.19 4.33 17.91
C GLU A 205 4.62 4.78 17.57
N LEU A 206 4.79 5.55 16.48
CA LEU A 206 6.10 6.09 16.11
C LEU A 206 6.68 6.98 17.21
N GLN A 207 5.86 7.83 17.82
CA GLN A 207 6.29 8.69 18.91
C GLN A 207 6.68 7.87 20.15
N GLU A 208 5.96 6.80 20.45
CA GLU A 208 6.27 5.89 21.56
C GLU A 208 7.59 5.14 21.31
N ILE A 209 7.78 4.62 20.10
CA ILE A 209 9.04 3.99 19.68
C ILE A 209 10.19 4.98 19.78
N GLN A 210 10.02 6.22 19.32
CA GLN A 210 11.06 7.25 19.44
C GLN A 210 11.41 7.58 20.90
N ARG A 211 10.43 7.57 21.81
CA ARG A 211 10.66 7.81 23.25
C ARG A 211 11.36 6.64 23.93
N THR A 212 11.07 5.42 23.51
CA THR A 212 11.57 4.18 24.13
C THR A 212 12.86 3.67 23.49
N SER A 213 13.19 4.14 22.28
CA SER A 213 14.41 3.77 21.59
C SER A 213 15.62 4.39 22.27
N THR A 214 16.53 3.55 22.75
CA THR A 214 17.90 3.98 23.04
C THR A 214 18.54 4.48 21.74
N PRO A 215 19.16 5.67 21.72
CA PRO A 215 19.79 6.20 20.52
C PRO A 215 20.83 5.20 20.00
N ARG A 216 20.84 5.01 18.67
CA ARG A 216 21.76 4.08 18.01
C ARG A 216 23.21 4.50 18.32
N PRO A 217 24.12 3.56 18.61
CA PRO A 217 25.52 3.90 18.85
C PRO A 217 26.12 4.67 17.67
N ASP A 218 26.94 5.65 17.99
CA ASP A 218 27.72 6.37 17.00
C ASP A 218 28.96 5.56 16.61
N TRP A 219 28.84 4.84 15.49
CA TRP A 219 29.87 3.93 14.98
C TRP A 219 31.10 4.64 14.41
N THR A 220 31.06 5.95 14.18
CA THR A 220 32.23 6.72 13.73
C THR A 220 33.34 6.73 14.79
N LYS A 221 32.98 6.67 16.07
CA LYS A 221 33.93 6.58 17.20
C LYS A 221 34.81 5.33 17.17
N CYS A 222 34.40 4.29 16.45
CA CYS A 222 35.17 3.05 16.36
C CYS A 222 36.36 3.17 15.40
N GLU A 223 36.40 4.20 14.54
CA GLU A 223 37.51 4.46 13.61
C GLU A 223 38.85 4.69 14.35
N ASP A 224 38.80 5.33 15.51
CA ASP A 224 39.98 5.67 16.32
C ASP A 224 40.43 4.51 17.24
N VAL A 225 39.55 3.55 17.52
CA VAL A 225 39.77 2.47 18.50
C VAL A 225 40.20 1.18 17.82
N VAL A 226 39.72 0.92 16.62
CA VAL A 226 40.02 -0.32 15.90
C VAL A 226 41.42 -0.27 15.29
N SER A 227 42.18 -1.35 15.54
CA SER A 227 43.52 -1.54 14.98
C SER A 227 43.49 -1.42 13.45
N GLY A 228 44.36 -0.62 12.85
CA GLY A 228 44.41 -0.41 11.40
C GLY A 228 43.64 0.81 10.88
N GLY A 229 43.04 1.61 11.77
CA GLY A 229 42.54 2.95 11.47
C GLY A 229 41.21 2.99 10.70
N PRO A 230 40.79 4.19 10.25
CA PRO A 230 39.46 4.43 9.66
C PRO A 230 39.21 3.58 8.41
N ASP A 231 40.22 3.43 7.54
CA ASP A 231 40.09 2.64 6.31
C ASP A 231 39.72 1.18 6.60
N ARG A 232 40.34 0.58 7.62
CA ARG A 232 40.03 -0.81 8.03
C ARG A 232 38.66 -0.90 8.67
N TRP A 233 38.26 0.08 9.49
CA TRP A 233 36.92 0.11 10.06
C TRP A 233 35.85 0.23 8.98
N HIS A 234 36.03 1.09 7.98
CA HIS A 234 35.08 1.21 6.86
C HIS A 234 34.94 -0.10 6.09
N MET A 235 36.05 -0.80 5.78
CA MET A 235 35.98 -2.13 5.15
C MET A 235 35.24 -3.15 6.02
N LEU A 236 35.43 -3.10 7.34
CA LEU A 236 34.75 -4.00 8.26
C LEU A 236 33.28 -3.65 8.47
N ALA A 237 32.91 -2.37 8.35
CA ALA A 237 31.56 -1.88 8.58
C ALA A 237 30.68 -1.93 7.34
N GLU A 238 31.27 -2.03 6.15
CA GLU A 238 30.57 -2.04 4.87
C GLU A 238 29.51 -3.16 4.82
N GLY A 239 28.27 -2.77 4.49
CA GLY A 239 27.13 -3.68 4.35
C GLY A 239 26.58 -4.26 5.67
N LYS A 240 27.08 -3.86 6.85
CA LYS A 240 26.64 -4.39 8.15
C LYS A 240 25.62 -3.51 8.85
N ASN A 241 24.67 -4.15 9.53
CA ASN A 241 23.73 -3.45 10.40
C ASN A 241 24.36 -3.16 11.78
N SER A 242 23.72 -2.32 12.59
CA SER A 242 24.27 -1.92 13.89
C SER A 242 24.46 -3.07 14.88
N ASP A 243 23.71 -4.16 14.78
CA ASP A 243 23.87 -5.33 15.64
C ASP A 243 25.10 -6.13 15.23
N GLN A 244 25.26 -6.36 13.92
CA GLN A 244 26.45 -6.97 13.33
C GLN A 244 27.73 -6.16 13.58
N LEU A 245 27.63 -4.83 13.65
CA LEU A 245 28.77 -3.97 14.01
C LEU A 245 29.22 -4.15 15.46
N VAL A 246 28.29 -4.48 16.38
CA VAL A 246 28.65 -4.84 17.77
C VAL A 246 29.51 -6.10 17.76
N ASP A 247 29.07 -7.14 17.03
CA ASP A 247 29.82 -8.41 16.96
C ASP A 247 31.23 -8.20 16.38
N VAL A 248 31.35 -7.39 15.31
CA VAL A 248 32.65 -7.04 14.71
C VAL A 248 33.54 -6.31 15.70
N LEU A 249 33.00 -5.33 16.43
CA LEU A 249 33.76 -4.58 17.42
C LEU A 249 34.23 -5.48 18.57
N LEU A 250 33.36 -6.36 19.06
CA LEU A 250 33.70 -7.34 20.11
C LEU A 250 34.79 -8.30 19.65
N GLU A 251 34.76 -8.74 18.39
CA GLU A 251 35.80 -9.57 17.80
C GLU A 251 37.14 -8.83 17.69
N GLU A 252 37.14 -7.58 17.22
CA GLU A 252 38.37 -6.78 17.06
C GLU A 252 39.04 -6.48 18.41
N ILE A 253 38.25 -6.06 19.40
CA ILE A 253 38.76 -5.80 20.76
C ILE A 253 39.22 -7.11 21.41
N GLY A 254 38.41 -8.16 21.30
CA GLY A 254 38.70 -9.44 21.90
C GLY A 254 39.92 -10.12 21.26
N GLU A 255 40.16 -9.94 19.96
CA GLU A 255 41.34 -10.51 19.29
C GLU A 255 42.63 -9.88 19.82
N GLY A 256 42.65 -8.55 20.03
CA GLY A 256 43.75 -7.86 20.67
C GLY A 256 44.04 -8.41 22.08
N LEU A 257 43.01 -8.46 22.92
CA LEU A 257 43.11 -9.00 24.29
C LEU A 257 43.55 -10.46 24.32
N LEU A 258 43.07 -11.29 23.39
CA LEU A 258 43.42 -12.70 23.30
C LEU A 258 44.89 -12.89 22.88
N ARG A 259 45.43 -12.01 22.03
CA ARG A 259 46.85 -12.04 21.65
C ARG A 259 47.78 -11.58 22.78
N GLU A 260 47.34 -10.64 23.61
CA GLU A 260 48.10 -10.17 24.77
C GLU A 260 48.14 -11.20 25.90
N LYS A 261 47.13 -12.06 26.00
CA LYS A 261 47.03 -13.07 27.06
C LYS A 261 47.95 -14.26 26.78
N ASP A 262 49.02 -14.42 27.57
CA ASP A 262 49.95 -15.54 27.45
C ASP A 262 49.41 -16.86 28.02
N PHE A 263 48.53 -16.77 29.03
CA PHE A 263 48.03 -17.95 29.72
C PHE A 263 46.54 -17.84 30.08
N PHE A 264 45.84 -18.97 30.06
CA PHE A 264 44.47 -19.13 30.52
C PHE A 264 44.44 -19.78 31.91
N PRO A 265 43.61 -19.29 32.84
CA PRO A 265 43.31 -20.04 34.06
C PRO A 265 42.43 -21.24 33.71
N GLY A 266 42.75 -22.39 34.27
CA GLY A 266 41.91 -23.58 34.22
C GLY A 266 40.55 -23.31 34.86
N LEU A 267 39.50 -23.88 34.28
CA LEU A 267 38.12 -23.73 34.74
C LEU A 267 37.81 -24.67 35.92
N GLY A 268 38.62 -25.71 36.12
CA GLY A 268 38.44 -26.75 37.14
C GLY A 268 37.53 -27.91 36.74
N TYR A 269 37.15 -28.73 37.72
CA TYR A 269 36.50 -30.04 37.50
C TYR A 269 34.98 -30.06 37.77
N GLY A 270 34.34 -28.89 37.85
CA GLY A 270 32.90 -28.80 38.09
C GLY A 270 32.05 -29.50 37.01
N GLU A 271 30.87 -29.98 37.39
CA GLU A 271 29.97 -30.71 36.47
C GLU A 271 29.49 -29.86 35.28
N ALA A 272 29.36 -28.54 35.47
CA ALA A 272 28.98 -27.58 34.43
C ALA A 272 30.10 -27.32 33.39
N ILE A 273 31.32 -27.76 33.66
CA ILE A 273 32.47 -27.55 32.77
C ILE A 273 32.57 -28.74 31.81
N PRO A 274 32.65 -28.49 30.49
CA PRO A 274 32.81 -29.56 29.52
C PRO A 274 34.06 -30.40 29.78
N PRO A 275 34.01 -31.74 29.61
CA PRO A 275 35.15 -32.63 29.90
C PRO A 275 36.47 -32.19 29.26
N PHE A 276 36.44 -31.74 28.00
CA PHE A 276 37.60 -31.28 27.24
C PHE A 276 38.26 -29.98 27.77
N LEU A 277 37.66 -29.32 28.77
CA LEU A 277 38.21 -28.13 29.45
C LEU A 277 38.49 -28.39 30.93
N ARG A 278 38.22 -29.59 31.47
CA ARG A 278 38.41 -29.87 32.91
C ARG A 278 39.89 -29.97 33.25
N PHE A 279 40.44 -28.87 33.73
CA PHE A 279 41.84 -28.74 34.13
C PHE A 279 41.95 -27.75 35.28
N ASP A 280 42.74 -28.10 36.27
CA ASP A 280 43.19 -27.17 37.32
C ASP A 280 44.62 -26.72 37.02
N GLY A 281 44.85 -25.40 37.04
CA GLY A 281 46.18 -24.81 36.82
C GLY A 281 46.17 -23.72 35.78
N ILE A 282 47.33 -23.49 35.17
CA ILE A 282 47.54 -22.45 34.16
C ILE A 282 47.88 -23.14 32.85
N VAL A 283 47.23 -22.70 31.78
CA VAL A 283 47.32 -23.28 30.44
C VAL A 283 47.90 -22.26 29.48
N GLU A 284 48.92 -22.62 28.72
CA GLU A 284 49.54 -21.71 27.74
C GLU A 284 48.59 -21.39 26.59
N ASN A 285 48.50 -20.11 26.21
CA ASN A 285 47.83 -19.70 24.99
C ASN A 285 48.76 -19.88 23.79
N LYS A 286 48.39 -20.76 22.85
CA LYS A 286 49.22 -21.07 21.67
C LYS A 286 49.17 -19.98 20.58
N LYS A 287 48.32 -18.96 20.73
CA LYS A 287 48.21 -17.77 19.84
C LYS A 287 48.19 -18.08 18.32
N PRO A 288 47.36 -19.03 17.83
CA PRO A 288 47.22 -19.30 16.41
C PRO A 288 46.58 -18.11 15.67
N THR A 289 46.79 -18.01 14.36
CA THR A 289 46.03 -17.07 13.55
C THR A 289 44.60 -17.57 13.32
N LYS A 290 43.65 -16.67 12.98
CA LYS A 290 42.27 -17.03 12.63
C LYS A 290 42.21 -18.11 11.53
N LYS A 291 43.11 -18.03 10.55
CA LYS A 291 43.23 -18.99 9.45
C LYS A 291 43.66 -20.38 9.94
N ASP A 292 44.60 -20.44 10.87
CA ASP A 292 45.11 -21.70 11.41
C ASP A 292 44.03 -22.42 12.22
N VAL A 293 43.26 -21.68 13.03
CA VAL A 293 42.11 -22.23 13.76
C VAL A 293 41.08 -22.77 12.77
N VAL A 294 40.69 -22.01 11.74
CA VAL A 294 39.72 -22.50 10.74
C VAL A 294 40.21 -23.78 10.05
N ASN A 295 41.49 -23.86 9.68
CA ASN A 295 42.06 -25.05 9.05
C ASN A 295 42.03 -26.25 10.01
N LEU A 296 42.41 -26.04 11.27
CA LEU A 296 42.38 -27.05 12.32
C LEU A 296 40.96 -27.61 12.54
N LEU A 297 39.94 -26.73 12.58
CA LEU A 297 38.54 -27.14 12.70
C LEU A 297 38.06 -27.92 11.47
N LYS A 298 38.49 -27.52 10.26
CA LYS A 298 38.17 -28.26 9.03
C LYS A 298 38.80 -29.65 9.03
N ASP A 299 40.02 -29.78 9.52
CA ASP A 299 40.69 -31.08 9.66
C ASP A 299 39.98 -31.96 10.68
N ALA A 300 39.60 -31.41 11.85
CA ALA A 300 38.82 -32.12 12.85
C ALA A 300 37.51 -32.66 12.27
N TRP A 301 36.80 -31.86 11.48
CA TRP A 301 35.57 -32.30 10.81
C TRP A 301 35.81 -33.38 9.75
N LYS A 302 36.91 -33.32 9.00
CA LYS A 302 37.24 -34.37 8.02
C LYS A 302 37.50 -35.70 8.71
N GLU A 303 38.25 -35.68 9.81
CA GLU A 303 38.53 -36.88 10.58
C GLU A 303 37.27 -37.43 11.24
N ARG A 304 36.41 -36.55 11.79
CA ARG A 304 35.13 -36.95 12.37
C ARG A 304 34.21 -37.64 11.37
N LEU A 305 34.16 -37.16 10.13
CA LEU A 305 33.34 -37.74 9.07
C LEU A 305 33.87 -39.09 8.57
N ALA A 306 35.15 -39.39 8.78
CA ALA A 306 35.78 -40.66 8.40
C ALA A 306 35.71 -41.73 9.51
N GLU A 307 35.37 -41.35 10.74
CA GLU A 307 35.38 -42.23 11.90
C GLU A 307 34.03 -42.97 12.04
N GLU A 308 34.09 -44.30 12.12
CA GLU A 308 32.89 -45.15 12.18
C GLU A 308 32.31 -45.27 13.62
N GLN A 309 33.16 -45.10 14.65
CA GLN A 309 32.76 -45.16 16.06
C GLN A 309 32.34 -43.78 16.58
N LYS A 310 31.08 -43.69 17.01
CA LYS A 310 30.48 -42.43 17.46
C LYS A 310 30.65 -42.24 18.96
N GLU A 311 31.85 -41.87 19.41
CA GLU A 311 32.00 -41.21 20.71
C GLU A 311 31.34 -39.81 20.69
N LYS A 312 31.11 -39.20 21.85
CA LYS A 312 30.51 -37.87 21.89
C LYS A 312 31.47 -36.86 21.25
N PHE A 313 30.93 -35.88 20.55
CA PHE A 313 31.74 -34.90 19.81
C PHE A 313 32.81 -34.17 20.66
N PRO A 314 32.55 -33.77 21.91
CA PRO A 314 33.58 -33.14 22.74
C PRO A 314 34.73 -34.08 23.12
N ASP A 315 34.43 -35.37 23.31
CA ASP A 315 35.42 -36.40 23.64
C ASP A 315 36.30 -36.67 22.40
N PHE A 316 35.67 -36.82 21.23
CA PHE A 316 36.36 -36.89 19.94
C PHE A 316 37.29 -35.72 19.71
N PHE A 317 36.80 -34.49 19.93
CA PHE A 317 37.59 -33.30 19.67
C PHE A 317 38.84 -33.24 20.55
N PHE A 318 38.73 -33.65 21.82
CA PHE A 318 39.89 -33.71 22.70
C PHE A 318 40.88 -34.80 22.26
N ASN A 319 40.40 -36.00 21.92
CA ASN A 319 41.22 -37.10 21.40
C ASN A 319 41.93 -36.71 20.09
N PHE A 320 41.28 -35.94 19.22
CA PHE A 320 41.87 -35.36 18.02
C PHE A 320 43.05 -34.44 18.34
N LEU A 321 42.90 -33.57 19.35
CA LEU A 321 43.98 -32.67 19.77
C LEU A 321 45.14 -33.44 20.39
N GLU A 322 44.89 -34.48 21.19
CA GLU A 322 45.92 -35.37 21.72
C GLU A 322 46.70 -36.09 20.60
N ARG A 323 46.00 -36.61 19.58
CA ARG A 323 46.64 -37.24 18.41
C ARG A 323 47.50 -36.25 17.62
N ARG A 324 47.03 -35.02 17.44
CA ARG A 324 47.68 -34.02 16.58
C ARG A 324 48.85 -33.28 17.24
N PHE A 325 48.71 -32.93 18.52
CA PHE A 325 49.68 -32.09 19.24
C PHE A 325 50.36 -32.82 20.41
N GLY A 326 49.94 -34.04 20.71
CA GLY A 326 50.45 -34.82 21.84
C GLY A 326 49.71 -34.51 23.15
N PRO A 327 49.77 -35.43 24.13
CA PRO A 327 49.02 -35.31 25.38
C PRO A 327 49.47 -34.13 26.26
N GLY A 328 50.72 -33.66 26.10
CA GLY A 328 51.24 -32.51 26.86
C GLY A 328 50.66 -31.16 26.43
N ASP A 329 50.33 -31.00 25.15
CA ASP A 329 49.87 -29.73 24.57
C ASP A 329 48.37 -29.73 24.22
N ALA A 330 47.70 -30.89 24.24
CA ALA A 330 46.30 -31.03 23.88
C ALA A 330 45.38 -30.10 24.68
N MET A 331 45.60 -30.01 26.00
CA MET A 331 44.81 -29.12 26.86
C MET A 331 45.06 -27.64 26.55
N ALA A 332 46.30 -27.27 26.22
CA ALA A 332 46.65 -25.92 25.78
C ALA A 332 45.96 -25.52 24.48
N TRP A 333 45.94 -26.45 23.52
CA TRP A 333 45.18 -26.26 22.29
C TRP A 333 43.68 -26.25 22.51
N ALA A 334 43.14 -27.07 23.42
CA ALA A 334 41.71 -27.09 23.72
C ALA A 334 41.22 -25.73 24.24
N TYR A 335 41.92 -25.16 25.23
CA TYR A 335 41.62 -23.81 25.74
C TYR A 335 41.80 -22.72 24.69
N THR A 336 42.92 -22.78 23.95
CA THR A 336 43.22 -21.79 22.91
C THR A 336 42.15 -21.79 21.83
N ILE A 337 41.77 -22.95 21.29
CA ILE A 337 40.74 -23.06 20.26
C ILE A 337 39.38 -22.65 20.82
N PHE A 338 39.05 -23.09 22.03
CA PHE A 338 37.77 -22.78 22.67
C PHE A 338 37.54 -21.27 22.81
N GLU A 339 38.54 -20.53 23.30
CA GLU A 339 38.42 -19.06 23.42
C GLU A 339 38.38 -18.38 22.05
N ASN A 340 39.10 -18.89 21.04
CA ASN A 340 39.04 -18.38 19.67
C ASN A 340 37.64 -18.57 19.04
N ILE A 341 37.06 -19.77 19.10
CA ILE A 341 35.75 -20.05 18.48
C ILE A 341 34.58 -19.39 19.22
N LYS A 342 34.76 -19.11 20.52
CA LYS A 342 33.79 -18.37 21.34
C LYS A 342 33.78 -16.87 21.00
N LEU A 343 34.95 -16.33 20.64
CA LEU A 343 35.14 -14.94 20.26
C LEU A 343 34.64 -14.67 18.83
N PHE A 344 35.10 -15.43 17.84
CA PHE A 344 34.83 -15.17 16.41
C PHE A 344 33.49 -15.76 15.93
N ARG A 345 32.37 -15.17 16.37
CA ARG A 345 31.01 -15.63 16.04
C ARG A 345 30.59 -15.32 14.61
N SER A 346 31.17 -14.29 14.00
CA SER A 346 30.95 -13.92 12.60
C SER A 346 31.47 -14.98 11.62
N ASN A 347 32.43 -15.81 12.05
CA ASN A 347 32.95 -16.88 11.21
C ASN A 347 32.07 -18.12 11.33
N GLU A 348 31.40 -18.48 10.23
CA GLU A 348 30.46 -19.60 10.17
C GLU A 348 31.07 -20.94 10.61
N VAL A 349 32.32 -21.22 10.22
CA VAL A 349 33.00 -22.48 10.60
C VAL A 349 33.20 -22.54 12.11
N MET A 350 33.65 -21.44 12.72
CA MET A 350 33.91 -21.35 14.16
C MET A 350 32.61 -21.38 14.97
N SER A 351 31.59 -20.65 14.52
CA SER A 351 30.30 -20.57 15.23
C SER A 351 29.53 -21.89 15.20
N GLN A 352 29.51 -22.57 14.04
CA GLN A 352 28.93 -23.92 13.93
C GLN A 352 29.70 -24.93 14.79
N PHE A 353 31.04 -24.90 14.75
CA PHE A 353 31.86 -25.79 15.57
C PHE A 353 31.59 -25.59 17.07
N TYR A 354 31.55 -24.34 17.52
CA TYR A 354 31.23 -23.98 18.90
C TYR A 354 29.83 -24.45 19.30
N ALA A 355 28.83 -24.28 18.44
CA ALA A 355 27.46 -24.72 18.69
C ALA A 355 27.36 -26.24 18.89
N VAL A 356 28.07 -27.02 18.09
CA VAL A 356 28.12 -28.49 18.25
C VAL A 356 28.92 -28.88 19.49
N LEU A 357 30.08 -28.26 19.71
CA LEU A 357 30.95 -28.54 20.86
C LEU A 357 30.27 -28.27 22.20
N MET A 358 29.43 -27.23 22.27
CA MET A 358 28.64 -26.89 23.47
C MET A 358 27.29 -27.60 23.54
N GLY A 359 26.97 -28.49 22.58
CA GLY A 359 25.69 -29.21 22.55
C GLY A 359 24.46 -28.35 22.24
N LYS A 360 24.64 -27.13 21.72
CA LYS A 360 23.55 -26.24 21.28
C LYS A 360 22.96 -26.68 19.95
N SER A 361 23.76 -27.30 19.10
CA SER A 361 23.33 -27.92 17.85
C SER A 361 23.77 -29.38 17.82
N SER A 362 22.97 -30.25 17.19
CA SER A 362 23.39 -31.63 17.00
C SER A 362 24.38 -31.74 15.85
N GLU A 363 25.30 -32.70 15.96
CA GLU A 363 26.25 -33.03 14.89
C GLU A 363 25.53 -33.40 13.58
N ILE A 364 24.38 -34.08 13.69
CA ILE A 364 23.56 -34.50 12.55
C ILE A 364 23.07 -33.29 11.74
N VAL A 365 22.76 -32.17 12.38
CA VAL A 365 22.34 -30.94 11.68
C VAL A 365 23.48 -30.40 10.82
N TYR A 366 24.71 -30.39 11.35
CA TYR A 366 25.90 -29.98 10.59
C TYR A 366 26.15 -30.91 9.40
N ILE A 367 26.11 -32.23 9.62
CA ILE A 367 26.32 -33.24 8.57
C ILE A 367 25.27 -33.06 7.46
N LYS A 368 23.98 -33.00 7.83
CA LYS A 368 22.88 -32.80 6.88
C LYS A 368 23.00 -31.50 6.12
N HIS A 369 23.39 -30.41 6.79
CA HIS A 369 23.59 -29.12 6.14
C HIS A 369 24.69 -29.21 5.07
N LYS A 370 25.83 -29.81 5.40
CA LYS A 370 26.94 -30.02 4.47
C LYS A 370 26.56 -30.94 3.31
N GLU A 371 25.84 -32.03 3.57
CA GLU A 371 25.30 -32.92 2.53
C GLU A 371 24.33 -32.18 1.61
N THR A 372 23.44 -31.36 2.16
CA THR A 372 22.49 -30.56 1.39
C THR A 372 23.20 -29.56 0.50
N VAL A 373 24.22 -28.87 1.01
CA VAL A 373 25.04 -27.93 0.22
C VAL A 373 25.81 -28.66 -0.89
N ALA A 374 26.38 -29.84 -0.60
CA ALA A 374 27.08 -30.65 -1.60
C ALA A 374 26.12 -31.18 -2.68
N GLN A 375 24.92 -31.60 -2.29
CA GLN A 375 23.88 -32.04 -3.21
C GLN A 375 23.37 -30.88 -4.08
N LEU A 376 23.15 -29.71 -3.48
CA LEU A 376 22.76 -28.50 -4.19
C LEU A 376 23.82 -28.11 -5.22
N LEU A 377 25.10 -28.08 -4.83
CA LEU A 377 26.21 -27.79 -5.73
C LEU A 377 26.25 -28.81 -6.88
N LYS A 378 26.10 -30.11 -6.59
CA LYS A 378 26.07 -31.16 -7.61
C LYS A 378 24.94 -30.97 -8.62
N GLU A 379 23.72 -30.69 -8.16
CA GLU A 379 22.58 -30.45 -9.06
C GLU A 379 22.76 -29.17 -9.88
N MET A 380 23.31 -28.11 -9.28
CA MET A 380 23.66 -26.88 -10.00
C MET A 380 24.71 -27.15 -11.10
N THR A 381 25.77 -27.91 -10.80
CA THR A 381 26.79 -28.29 -11.79
C THR A 381 26.23 -29.20 -12.88
N ASN A 382 25.27 -30.09 -12.57
CA ASN A 382 24.63 -30.93 -13.58
C ASN A 382 23.78 -30.11 -14.57
N VAL A 383 23.12 -29.05 -14.08
CA VAL A 383 22.30 -28.15 -14.89
C VAL A 383 23.16 -27.20 -15.72
N ASP A 384 24.35 -26.82 -15.23
CA ASP A 384 25.38 -26.12 -15.98
C ASP A 384 26.12 -27.07 -16.95
N SER A 385 25.39 -27.58 -17.94
CA SER A 385 25.90 -28.53 -18.95
C SER A 385 27.08 -28.02 -19.78
N GLN A 386 27.28 -26.70 -19.84
CA GLN A 386 28.39 -26.05 -20.56
C GLN A 386 29.57 -25.69 -19.64
N ASN A 387 29.41 -25.87 -18.32
CA ASN A 387 30.39 -25.56 -17.28
C ASN A 387 30.88 -24.10 -17.37
N GLU A 388 29.95 -23.19 -17.69
CA GLU A 388 30.22 -21.75 -17.85
C GLU A 388 30.14 -21.01 -16.51
N GLY A 389 29.66 -21.66 -15.44
CA GLY A 389 29.44 -21.08 -14.13
C GLY A 389 28.19 -20.19 -14.08
N LEU A 390 27.30 -20.29 -15.06
CA LEU A 390 26.10 -19.46 -15.21
C LEU A 390 24.84 -20.33 -15.20
N LEU A 391 23.85 -19.93 -14.40
CA LEU A 391 22.54 -20.56 -14.32
C LEU A 391 21.44 -19.51 -14.54
N THR A 392 20.42 -19.86 -15.31
CA THR A 392 19.24 -19.00 -15.48
C THR A 392 18.35 -19.06 -14.24
N MET A 393 17.51 -18.03 -14.05
CA MET A 393 16.54 -17.96 -12.95
C MET A 393 15.64 -19.20 -12.90
N GLU A 394 15.19 -19.70 -14.05
CA GLU A 394 14.33 -20.88 -14.16
C GLU A 394 15.07 -22.16 -13.76
N GLN A 395 16.33 -22.28 -14.16
CA GLN A 395 17.21 -23.40 -13.80
C GLN A 395 17.47 -23.45 -12.29
N LEU A 396 17.80 -22.30 -11.69
CA LEU A 396 18.04 -22.18 -10.25
C LEU A 396 16.77 -22.51 -9.44
N SER A 397 15.62 -21.97 -9.85
CA SER A 397 14.33 -22.24 -9.19
C SER A 397 13.98 -23.73 -9.23
N THR A 398 14.23 -24.39 -10.36
CA THR A 398 13.99 -25.83 -10.53
C THR A 398 14.88 -26.67 -9.62
N VAL A 399 16.17 -26.32 -9.52
CA VAL A 399 17.12 -27.00 -8.62
C VAL A 399 16.72 -26.82 -7.16
N LEU A 400 16.35 -25.60 -6.73
CA LEU A 400 15.91 -25.33 -5.36
C LEU A 400 14.63 -26.09 -4.99
N LYS A 401 13.65 -26.16 -5.90
CA LYS A 401 12.41 -26.95 -5.72
C LYS A 401 12.69 -28.45 -5.59
N SER A 402 13.67 -28.97 -6.33
CA SER A 402 14.09 -30.37 -6.27
C SER A 402 14.77 -30.71 -4.94
N ILE A 403 15.68 -29.87 -4.47
CA ILE A 403 16.42 -30.10 -3.21
C ILE A 403 15.55 -29.84 -1.97
N PHE A 404 14.59 -28.91 -2.06
CA PHE A 404 13.73 -28.53 -0.94
C PHE A 404 12.23 -28.75 -1.26
N PRO A 405 11.78 -29.99 -1.45
CA PRO A 405 10.42 -30.30 -1.90
C PRO A 405 9.32 -29.89 -0.91
N PHE A 406 9.68 -29.65 0.35
CA PHE A 406 8.76 -29.25 1.42
C PHE A 406 8.79 -27.75 1.73
N LYS A 407 9.62 -26.94 1.06
CA LYS A 407 9.62 -25.48 1.24
C LYS A 407 8.48 -24.86 0.43
N LYS A 408 7.77 -23.91 1.04
CA LYS A 408 6.73 -23.11 0.36
C LYS A 408 7.37 -22.21 -0.70
N GLU A 409 6.59 -21.83 -1.71
CA GLU A 409 7.04 -20.98 -2.82
C GLU A 409 7.66 -19.66 -2.32
N GLU A 410 7.08 -19.02 -1.30
CA GLU A 410 7.62 -17.82 -0.65
C GLU A 410 9.05 -18.04 -0.13
N LYS A 411 9.33 -19.20 0.48
CA LYS A 411 10.67 -19.55 0.99
C LYS A 411 11.65 -19.94 -0.10
N ILE A 412 11.16 -20.33 -1.28
CA ILE A 412 11.99 -20.56 -2.45
C ILE A 412 12.32 -19.20 -3.09
N GLN A 413 11.37 -18.28 -3.13
CA GLN A 413 11.59 -16.91 -3.59
C GLN A 413 12.61 -16.17 -2.72
N GLU A 414 12.52 -16.27 -1.39
CA GLU A 414 13.54 -15.72 -0.47
C GLU A 414 14.95 -16.29 -0.76
N LEU A 415 15.05 -17.57 -1.16
CA LEU A 415 16.33 -18.18 -1.52
C LEU A 415 16.85 -17.70 -2.89
N MET A 416 15.95 -17.41 -3.83
CA MET A 416 16.28 -16.80 -5.13
C MET A 416 16.82 -15.38 -4.93
N GLU A 417 16.12 -14.58 -4.11
CA GLU A 417 16.53 -13.21 -3.75
C GLU A 417 17.88 -13.18 -3.03
N ALA A 418 18.11 -14.10 -2.10
CA ALA A 418 19.41 -14.27 -1.45
C ALA A 418 20.52 -14.67 -2.44
N GLY A 419 20.16 -15.35 -3.54
CA GLY A 419 21.04 -15.68 -4.65
C GLY A 419 21.29 -14.54 -5.64
N GLY A 420 20.68 -13.36 -5.42
CA GLY A 420 20.84 -12.17 -6.27
C GLY A 420 19.79 -12.01 -7.38
N TRP A 421 18.62 -12.64 -7.24
CA TRP A 421 17.55 -12.65 -8.26
C TRP A 421 16.23 -12.04 -7.82
#